data_AF-A0A954X7Q7-F1
#
_entry.id   AF-A0A954X7Q7-F1
#
_cell.length_a   1.000
_cell.length_b   1.000
_cell.length_c   1.000
_cell.angle_alpha   90.00
_cell.angle_beta   90.00
_cell.angle_gamma   90.00
#
_symmetry.space_group_name_H-M   'P 1'
#
loop_
_entity.id
_entity.type
_entity.pdbx_description
1 polymer ?
#
loop_
_entity_poly.entity_id
_entity_poly.type
_entity_poly.pdbx_seq_one_letter_code
_entity_poly.pdbx_strand_id
1 'polypeptide(L)'
;MRNFFRALRLALQFKLTLVGVITCSIVVALFWGANVGVMYPLVEVVFQGKAAPQWIQQELDDSAEKIDALERQIASTVGRLKTTDATERRSLQQQLGYERSQLQSEQLVHGRLESLQPWVDRYMPSEPFPTLVAIIGFLLLGTLIKVVFLVGNIILAERLSQLVAFQLRKQFFRRTLRMDLASFGDDRTATLIARFTNDMDAVTGGVQVVIGKLLREPLKLAVFFGCAGWICWRLLLLSLIVTPPIMYLVSRLASS
;
A
#
# COMPACT_ATOMS: atom_id res chain seq x y z
N MET A 1 -3.44 -25.49 -16.07
CA MET A 1 -3.13 -24.03 -16.14
C MET A 1 -3.56 -23.36 -17.45
N ARG A 2 -3.21 -23.89 -18.63
CA ARG A 2 -3.46 -23.24 -19.94
C ARG A 2 -4.95 -22.93 -20.25
N ASN A 3 -5.87 -23.73 -19.72
CA ASN A 3 -7.32 -23.53 -19.89
C ASN A 3 -7.87 -22.40 -19.01
N PHE A 4 -7.31 -22.20 -17.82
CA PHE A 4 -7.68 -21.11 -16.92
C PHE A 4 -7.28 -19.73 -17.49
N PHE A 5 -6.10 -19.64 -18.11
CA PHE A 5 -5.68 -18.43 -18.82
C PHE A 5 -6.61 -18.05 -19.99
N ARG A 6 -7.29 -19.03 -20.62
CA ARG A 6 -8.30 -18.73 -21.64
C ARG A 6 -9.55 -18.10 -21.03
N ALA A 7 -9.99 -18.58 -19.87
CA ALA A 7 -11.07 -17.96 -19.10
C ALA A 7 -10.70 -16.53 -18.66
N LEU A 8 -9.46 -16.32 -18.20
CA LEU A 8 -8.97 -15.00 -17.84
C LEU A 8 -8.87 -14.05 -19.04
N ARG A 9 -8.49 -14.57 -20.22
CA ARG A 9 -8.48 -13.79 -21.47
C ARG A 9 -9.90 -13.35 -21.89
N LEU A 10 -10.94 -14.14 -21.60
CA LEU A 10 -12.32 -13.72 -21.81
C LEU A 10 -12.68 -12.53 -20.89
N ALA A 11 -12.18 -12.51 -19.66
CA ALA A 11 -12.37 -11.36 -18.76
C ALA A 11 -11.79 -10.05 -19.34
N LEU A 12 -10.65 -10.13 -20.04
CA LEU A 12 -10.01 -8.97 -20.68
C LEU A 12 -10.86 -8.33 -21.80
N GLN A 13 -11.87 -9.03 -22.31
CA GLN A 13 -12.79 -8.46 -23.30
C GLN A 13 -13.67 -7.35 -22.69
N PHE A 14 -13.93 -7.42 -21.38
CA PHE A 14 -14.75 -6.44 -20.65
C PHE A 14 -13.88 -5.31 -20.09
N LYS A 15 -13.24 -4.56 -21.00
CA LYS A 15 -12.24 -3.53 -20.67
C LYS A 15 -12.75 -2.48 -19.68
N LEU A 16 -13.99 -2.01 -19.83
CA LEU A 16 -14.57 -0.98 -18.95
C LEU A 16 -14.70 -1.47 -17.50
N THR A 17 -15.21 -2.69 -17.31
CA THR A 17 -15.34 -3.28 -15.98
C THR A 17 -13.97 -3.52 -15.36
N LEU A 18 -13.01 -4.01 -16.15
CA LEU A 18 -11.65 -4.26 -15.70
C LEU A 18 -10.94 -2.96 -15.28
N VAL A 19 -11.05 -1.90 -16.07
CA VAL A 19 -10.51 -0.57 -15.72
C VAL A 19 -11.15 -0.08 -14.43
N GLY A 20 -12.47 -0.21 -14.28
CA GLY A 20 -13.16 0.16 -13.03
C GLY A 20 -12.65 -0.61 -11.81
N VAL A 21 -12.40 -1.93 -11.93
CA VAL A 21 -11.79 -2.74 -10.86
C VAL A 21 -10.39 -2.20 -10.52
N ILE A 22 -9.55 -1.97 -11.53
CA ILE A 22 -8.17 -1.49 -11.30
C ILE A 22 -8.17 -0.10 -10.63
N THR A 23 -8.99 0.83 -11.13
CA THR A 23 -9.11 2.17 -10.54
C THR A 23 -9.58 2.09 -9.09
N CYS A 24 -10.62 1.31 -8.79
CA CYS A 24 -11.09 1.15 -7.42
C CYS A 24 -10.02 0.48 -6.54
N SER A 25 -9.23 -0.46 -7.08
CA SER A 25 -8.13 -1.09 -6.35
C SER A 25 -7.05 -0.08 -5.98
N ILE A 26 -6.66 0.79 -6.92
CA ILE A 26 -5.67 1.86 -6.69
C ILE A 26 -6.14 2.80 -5.59
N VAL A 27 -7.38 3.28 -5.67
CA VAL A 27 -7.94 4.17 -4.64
C VAL A 27 -7.92 3.48 -3.27
N VAL A 28 -8.41 2.24 -3.17
CA VAL A 28 -8.39 1.49 -1.91
C VAL A 28 -6.97 1.31 -1.36
N ALA A 29 -5.98 1.07 -2.23
CA ALA A 29 -4.58 0.91 -1.84
C ALA A 29 -3.99 2.22 -1.27
N LEU A 30 -4.24 3.35 -1.94
CA LEU A 30 -3.81 4.67 -1.47
C LEU A 30 -4.38 5.03 -0.10
N PHE A 31 -5.69 4.80 0.11
CA PHE A 31 -6.32 5.03 1.42
C PHE A 31 -5.79 4.09 2.51
N TRP A 32 -5.34 2.88 2.15
CA TRP A 32 -4.66 1.99 3.10
C TRP A 32 -3.32 2.56 3.57
N GLY A 33 -2.51 3.12 2.65
CA GLY A 33 -1.25 3.79 3.01
C GLY A 33 -1.48 5.07 3.82
N ALA A 34 -2.44 5.89 3.42
CA ALA A 34 -2.76 7.15 4.11
C ALA A 34 -3.21 6.92 5.57
N ASN A 35 -4.07 5.92 5.83
CA ASN A 35 -4.51 5.61 7.19
C ASN A 35 -3.34 5.24 8.12
N VAL A 36 -2.29 4.59 7.60
CA VAL A 36 -1.10 4.25 8.38
C VAL A 36 -0.26 5.50 8.68
N GLY A 37 -0.09 6.39 7.71
CA GLY A 37 0.68 7.63 7.89
C GLY A 37 0.10 8.56 8.97
N VAL A 38 -1.22 8.59 9.10
CA VAL A 38 -1.92 9.42 10.10
C VAL A 38 -1.75 8.89 11.54
N MET A 39 -1.34 7.63 11.72
CA MET A 39 -1.17 7.07 13.08
C MET A 39 -0.08 7.77 13.89
N TYR A 40 1.02 8.17 13.26
CA TYR A 40 2.11 8.85 13.96
C TYR A 40 1.67 10.18 14.60
N PRO A 41 1.11 11.16 13.85
CA PRO A 41 0.63 12.40 14.46
C PRO A 41 -0.55 12.17 15.42
N LEU A 42 -1.39 11.16 15.17
CA LEU A 42 -2.47 10.79 16.09
C LEU A 42 -1.93 10.36 17.45
N VAL A 43 -0.92 9.49 17.48
CA VAL A 43 -0.27 9.04 18.72
C VAL A 43 0.35 10.23 19.44
N GLU A 44 1.06 11.10 18.72
CA GLU A 44 1.73 12.24 19.34
C GLU A 44 0.74 13.23 19.97
N VAL A 45 -0.33 13.59 19.24
CA VAL A 45 -1.39 14.48 19.73
C VAL A 45 -2.11 13.88 20.94
N VAL A 46 -2.42 12.58 20.92
CA VAL A 46 -3.16 11.90 22.01
C VAL A 46 -2.30 11.70 23.25
N PHE A 47 -1.06 11.24 23.09
CA PHE A 47 -0.20 10.86 24.22
C PHE A 47 0.57 12.04 24.80
N GLN A 48 0.92 13.05 23.99
CA GLN A 48 1.62 14.24 24.50
C GLN A 48 0.68 15.40 24.84
N GLY A 49 -0.61 15.30 24.47
CA GLY A 49 -1.60 16.34 24.75
C GLY A 49 -1.32 17.69 24.09
N LYS A 50 -0.52 17.71 23.02
CA LYS A 50 -0.22 18.92 22.24
C LYS A 50 -1.17 19.01 21.06
N ALA A 51 -1.69 20.20 20.77
CA ALA A 51 -2.41 20.42 19.52
C ALA A 51 -1.42 20.27 18.35
N ALA A 52 -1.85 19.80 17.17
CA ALA A 52 -0.86 19.58 16.12
C ALA A 52 -0.21 20.84 15.53
N PRO A 53 -0.81 22.06 15.58
CA PRO A 53 -0.04 23.28 15.31
C PRO A 53 1.13 23.47 16.30
N GLN A 54 0.90 23.19 17.59
CA GLN A 54 1.93 23.29 18.63
C GLN A 54 3.01 22.22 18.47
N TRP A 55 2.63 21.00 18.08
CA TRP A 55 3.58 19.93 17.78
C TRP A 55 4.46 20.28 16.57
N ILE A 56 3.87 20.78 15.47
CA ILE A 56 4.64 21.20 14.29
C ILE A 56 5.60 22.33 14.64
N GLN A 57 5.14 23.33 15.39
CA GLN A 57 5.99 24.45 15.79
C GLN A 57 7.17 23.97 16.64
N GLN A 58 6.92 23.09 17.62
CA GLN A 58 7.98 22.53 18.43
C GLN A 58 8.98 21.71 17.60
N GLU A 59 8.50 20.88 16.67
CA GLU A 59 9.39 20.08 15.81
C GLU A 59 10.21 20.97 14.86
N LEU A 60 9.65 22.11 14.42
CA LEU A 60 10.38 23.13 13.66
C LEU A 60 11.48 23.78 14.49
N ASP A 61 11.18 24.16 15.73
CA ASP A 61 12.14 24.77 16.65
C ASP A 61 13.28 23.79 16.98
N ASP A 62 12.94 22.53 17.29
CA ASP A 62 13.91 21.46 17.57
C ASP A 62 14.79 21.16 16.34
N SER A 63 14.21 21.17 15.14
CA SER A 63 14.96 20.96 13.90
C SER A 63 15.86 22.15 13.57
N ALA A 64 15.42 23.39 13.84
CA ALA A 64 16.23 24.59 13.68
C ALA A 64 17.46 24.58 14.61
N GLU A 65 17.29 24.17 15.88
CA GLU A 65 18.41 24.05 16.82
C GLU A 65 19.45 23.01 16.36
N LYS A 66 18.99 21.87 15.81
CA LYS A 66 19.89 20.84 15.24
C LYS A 66 20.64 21.34 14.00
N ILE A 67 19.97 22.07 13.12
CA ILE A 67 20.57 22.68 11.93
C ILE A 67 21.69 23.64 12.36
N ASP A 68 21.40 24.53 13.31
CA ASP A 68 22.39 25.46 13.87
C ASP A 68 23.58 24.74 14.50
N ALA A 69 23.34 23.66 15.26
CA ALA A 69 24.40 22.87 15.88
C ALA A 69 25.29 22.18 14.84
N LEU A 70 24.69 21.62 13.79
CA LEU A 70 25.40 20.98 12.67
C LEU A 70 26.21 22.02 11.86
N GLU A 71 25.65 23.20 11.61
CA GLU A 71 26.38 24.29 10.93
C GLU A 71 27.61 24.73 11.73
N ARG A 72 27.47 24.87 13.06
CA ARG A 72 28.60 25.17 13.96
C ARG A 72 29.65 24.06 13.94
N GLN A 73 29.24 22.79 13.96
CA GLN A 73 30.16 21.64 13.86
C GLN A 73 30.92 21.67 12.53
N ILE A 74 30.22 21.82 11.41
CA ILE A 74 30.82 21.91 10.07
C ILE A 74 31.82 23.07 10.01
N ALA A 75 31.48 24.25 10.55
CA ALA A 75 32.39 25.39 10.58
C ALA A 75 33.66 25.08 11.37
N SER A 76 33.55 24.39 12.52
CA SER A 76 34.68 23.96 13.33
C SER A 76 35.56 22.92 12.60
N THR A 77 34.94 21.95 11.92
CA THR A 77 35.61 20.91 11.13
C THR A 77 36.36 21.52 9.94
N VAL A 78 35.74 22.47 9.24
CA VAL A 78 36.40 23.25 8.17
C VAL A 78 37.58 24.06 8.70
N GLY A 79 37.45 24.68 9.88
CA GLY A 79 38.53 25.41 10.54
C GLY A 79 39.75 24.52 10.81
N ARG A 80 39.52 23.33 11.39
CA ARG A 80 40.57 22.33 11.65
C ARG A 80 41.23 21.82 10.37
N LEU A 81 40.45 21.66 9.30
CA LEU A 81 40.94 21.19 8.00
C LEU A 81 42.00 22.13 7.38
N LYS A 82 41.95 23.43 7.70
CA LYS A 82 42.92 24.42 7.23
C LYS A 82 44.29 24.27 7.91
N THR A 83 44.33 23.85 9.16
CA THR A 83 45.55 23.83 10.01
C THR A 83 46.23 22.45 10.08
N THR A 84 45.66 21.41 9.49
CA THR A 84 46.06 20.00 9.70
C THR A 84 46.81 19.39 8.51
N ASP A 85 47.70 18.42 8.79
CA ASP A 85 48.56 17.69 7.85
C ASP A 85 47.81 16.71 6.91
N ALA A 86 48.51 16.27 5.85
CA ALA A 86 47.93 15.51 4.72
C ALA A 86 47.27 14.16 5.10
N THR A 87 47.72 13.49 6.16
CA THR A 87 47.18 12.21 6.64
C THR A 87 45.87 12.37 7.42
N GLU A 88 45.76 13.38 8.29
CA GLU A 88 44.55 13.69 9.06
C GLU A 88 43.50 14.49 8.26
N ARG A 89 43.91 15.16 7.17
CA ARG A 89 42.94 15.82 6.27
C ARG A 89 41.90 14.86 5.69
N ARG A 90 42.29 13.61 5.43
CA ARG A 90 41.41 12.63 4.78
C ARG A 90 40.27 12.17 5.71
N SER A 91 40.55 11.99 7.00
CA SER A 91 39.52 11.64 8.00
C SER A 91 38.60 12.83 8.28
N LEU A 92 39.14 14.04 8.40
CA LEU A 92 38.34 15.27 8.56
C LEU A 92 37.43 15.54 7.35
N GLN A 93 37.88 15.24 6.12
CA GLN A 93 37.04 15.33 4.92
C GLN A 93 35.89 14.32 4.93
N GLN A 94 36.12 13.10 5.41
CA GLN A 94 35.06 12.10 5.55
C GLN A 94 34.03 12.52 6.61
N GLN A 95 34.50 13.03 7.75
CA GLN A 95 33.62 13.54 8.81
C GLN A 95 32.77 14.72 8.31
N LEU A 96 33.39 15.68 7.61
CA LEU A 96 32.68 16.80 6.99
C LEU A 96 31.59 16.33 6.00
N GLY A 97 31.87 15.28 5.21
CA GLY A 97 30.90 14.70 4.30
C GLY A 97 29.69 14.10 5.03
N TYR A 98 29.92 13.44 6.17
CA TYR A 98 28.87 12.91 7.03
C TYR A 98 28.03 14.02 7.67
N GLU A 99 28.68 15.04 8.26
CA GLU A 99 28.01 16.20 8.88
C GLU A 99 27.15 16.96 7.85
N ARG A 100 27.65 17.17 6.63
CA ARG A 100 26.87 17.79 5.54
C ARG A 100 25.66 16.97 5.11
N SER A 101 25.81 15.65 5.03
CA SER A 101 24.70 14.75 4.69
C SER A 101 23.61 14.80 5.76
N GLN A 102 23.99 14.83 7.05
CA GLN A 102 23.04 15.02 8.14
C GLN A 102 22.33 16.38 8.07
N LEU A 103 23.08 17.47 7.86
CA LEU A 103 22.51 18.81 7.72
C LEU A 103 21.47 18.86 6.59
N GLN A 104 21.79 18.28 5.43
CA GLN A 104 20.85 18.23 4.30
C GLN A 104 19.59 17.44 4.65
N SER A 105 19.71 16.34 5.39
CA SER A 105 18.55 15.54 5.80
C SER A 105 17.62 16.29 6.77
N GLU A 106 18.19 17.04 7.73
CA GLU A 106 17.44 17.88 8.67
C GLU A 106 16.77 19.06 7.94
N GLN A 107 17.48 19.74 7.03
CA GLN A 107 16.90 20.82 6.22
C GLN A 107 15.72 20.36 5.36
N LEU A 108 15.76 19.15 4.80
CA LEU A 108 14.64 18.57 4.03
C LEU A 108 13.44 18.20 4.89
N VAL A 109 13.66 17.90 6.18
CA VAL A 109 12.59 17.66 7.15
C VAL A 109 11.99 18.99 7.58
N HIS A 110 12.83 19.96 7.96
CA HIS A 110 12.43 21.31 8.32
C HIS A 110 11.60 21.99 7.21
N GLY A 111 12.09 21.99 5.96
CA GLY A 111 11.36 22.59 4.83
C GLY A 111 10.05 21.86 4.52
N ARG A 112 9.95 20.55 4.80
CA ARG A 112 8.67 19.82 4.69
C ARG A 112 7.69 20.24 5.77
N LEU A 113 8.13 20.34 7.03
CA LEU A 113 7.32 20.81 8.15
C LEU A 113 6.83 22.25 7.92
N GLU A 114 7.71 23.13 7.45
CA GLU A 114 7.39 24.53 7.13
C GLU A 114 6.35 24.63 6.02
N SER A 115 6.45 23.79 4.97
CA SER A 115 5.44 23.75 3.90
C SER A 115 4.05 23.29 4.38
N LEU A 116 4.02 22.47 5.44
CA LEU A 116 2.79 21.91 6.01
C LEU A 116 2.16 22.84 7.06
N GLN A 117 2.96 23.70 7.69
CA GLN A 117 2.51 24.67 8.70
C GLN A 117 1.30 25.50 8.26
N PRO A 118 1.28 26.21 7.10
CA PRO A 118 0.14 27.05 6.73
C PRO A 118 -1.13 26.25 6.45
N TRP A 119 -1.01 24.97 6.09
CA TRP A 119 -2.16 24.08 5.94
C TRP A 119 -2.70 23.65 7.30
N VAL A 120 -1.82 23.34 8.24
CA VAL A 120 -2.21 22.90 9.58
C VAL A 120 -2.85 24.05 10.35
N ASP A 121 -2.26 25.25 10.32
CA ASP A 121 -2.82 26.43 10.99
C ASP A 121 -4.20 26.84 10.44
N ARG A 122 -4.46 26.54 9.16
CA ARG A 122 -5.74 26.87 8.51
C ARG A 122 -6.84 25.86 8.80
N TYR A 123 -6.52 24.57 8.86
CA TYR A 123 -7.51 23.49 8.94
C TYR A 123 -7.61 22.84 10.33
N MET A 124 -6.63 23.06 11.22
CA MET A 124 -6.55 22.37 12.49
C MET A 124 -6.76 23.31 13.69
N PRO A 125 -7.59 22.92 14.67
CA PRO A 125 -7.77 23.71 15.88
C PRO A 125 -6.48 23.85 16.71
N SER A 126 -6.39 24.92 17.49
CA SER A 126 -5.27 25.19 18.40
C SER A 126 -5.32 24.40 19.72
N GLU A 127 -6.41 23.69 19.99
CA GLU A 127 -6.63 22.89 21.19
C GLU A 127 -6.44 21.38 20.92
N PRO A 128 -5.90 20.58 21.86
CA PRO A 128 -5.60 19.15 21.64
C PRO A 128 -6.85 18.30 21.36
N PHE A 129 -7.93 18.52 22.11
CA PHE A 129 -9.16 17.73 21.96
C PHE A 129 -9.89 17.98 20.62
N PRO A 130 -10.14 19.24 20.20
CA PRO A 130 -10.69 19.52 18.87
C PRO A 130 -9.78 19.07 17.72
N THR A 131 -8.45 19.13 17.90
CA THR A 131 -7.50 18.55 16.94
C THR A 131 -7.72 17.05 16.77
N LEU A 132 -7.84 16.32 17.88
CA LEU A 132 -8.10 14.90 17.87
C LEU A 132 -9.42 14.58 17.14
N VAL A 133 -10.49 15.31 17.45
CA VAL A 133 -11.79 15.15 16.78
C VAL A 133 -11.69 15.41 15.28
N ALA A 134 -10.93 16.43 14.85
CA ALA A 134 -10.72 16.71 13.43
C ALA A 134 -9.95 15.59 12.72
N ILE A 135 -8.88 15.07 13.33
CA ILE A 135 -8.10 13.95 12.79
C ILE A 135 -8.96 12.68 12.69
N ILE A 136 -9.73 12.37 13.74
CA ILE A 136 -10.65 11.22 13.75
C ILE A 136 -11.75 11.41 12.70
N GLY A 137 -12.34 12.60 12.59
CA GLY A 137 -13.35 12.91 11.57
C GLY A 137 -12.81 12.74 10.15
N PHE A 138 -11.59 13.22 9.89
CA PHE A 138 -10.90 13.01 8.61
C PHE A 138 -10.63 11.52 8.33
N LEU A 139 -10.16 10.77 9.33
CA LEU A 139 -9.94 9.32 9.23
C LEU A 139 -11.25 8.56 8.96
N LEU A 140 -12.34 8.93 9.62
CA LEU A 140 -13.66 8.35 9.41
C LEU A 140 -14.16 8.63 8.00
N LEU A 141 -14.05 9.88 7.53
CA LEU A 141 -14.44 10.27 6.17
C LEU A 141 -13.60 9.51 5.13
N GLY A 142 -12.29 9.46 5.30
CA GLY A 142 -11.40 8.71 4.43
C GLY A 142 -11.69 7.21 4.43
N THR A 143 -12.02 6.64 5.59
CA THR A 143 -12.43 5.24 5.72
C THR A 143 -13.77 4.99 5.02
N LEU A 144 -14.72 5.92 5.12
CA LEU A 144 -16.01 5.82 4.44
C LEU A 144 -15.84 5.80 2.92
N ILE A 145 -15.04 6.73 2.39
CA ILE A 145 -14.69 6.80 0.97
C ILE A 145 -14.02 5.49 0.54
N LYS A 146 -13.01 5.03 1.29
CA LYS A 146 -12.34 3.75 1.05
C LYS A 146 -13.33 2.58 0.99
N VAL A 147 -14.31 2.53 1.89
CA VAL A 147 -15.34 1.48 1.92
C VAL A 147 -16.23 1.55 0.68
N VAL A 148 -16.63 2.73 0.23
CA VAL A 148 -17.41 2.90 -1.02
C VAL A 148 -16.64 2.32 -2.22
N PHE A 149 -15.35 2.65 -2.37
CA PHE A 149 -14.52 2.09 -3.45
C PHE A 149 -14.25 0.59 -3.27
N LEU A 150 -14.15 0.10 -2.02
CA LEU A 150 -14.00 -1.31 -1.71
C LEU A 150 -15.21 -2.12 -2.18
N VAL A 151 -16.42 -1.62 -1.88
CA VAL A 151 -17.70 -2.22 -2.29
C VAL A 151 -17.83 -2.14 -3.81
N GLY A 152 -17.54 -0.99 -4.42
CA GLY A 152 -17.52 -0.84 -5.88
C GLY A 152 -16.62 -1.87 -6.54
N ASN A 153 -15.39 -2.06 -6.03
CA ASN A 153 -14.48 -3.08 -6.55
C ASN A 153 -15.04 -4.50 -6.42
N ILE A 154 -15.64 -4.85 -5.29
CA ILE A 154 -16.27 -6.17 -5.08
C ILE A 154 -17.40 -6.39 -6.10
N ILE A 155 -18.30 -5.41 -6.27
CA ILE A 155 -19.42 -5.49 -7.21
C ILE A 155 -18.92 -5.62 -8.65
N LEU A 156 -17.92 -4.82 -9.05
CA LEU A 156 -17.37 -4.86 -10.41
C LEU A 156 -16.63 -6.18 -10.69
N ALA A 157 -15.86 -6.68 -9.73
CA ALA A 157 -15.17 -7.96 -9.86
C ALA A 157 -16.17 -9.13 -9.97
N GLU A 158 -17.23 -9.11 -9.16
CA GLU A 158 -18.31 -10.10 -9.23
C GLU A 158 -19.03 -10.05 -10.57
N ARG A 159 -19.43 -8.86 -11.01
CA ARG A 159 -20.06 -8.64 -12.32
C ARG A 159 -19.18 -9.19 -13.45
N LEU A 160 -17.88 -8.95 -13.39
CA LEU A 160 -16.93 -9.45 -14.39
C LEU A 160 -16.85 -10.99 -14.37
N SER A 161 -16.80 -11.60 -13.19
CA SER A 161 -16.85 -13.06 -13.04
C SER A 161 -18.11 -13.67 -13.66
N GLN A 162 -19.28 -13.10 -13.36
CA GLN A 162 -20.57 -13.55 -13.90
C GLN A 162 -20.65 -13.39 -15.43
N LEU A 163 -20.10 -12.32 -15.99
CA LEU A 163 -20.03 -12.13 -17.45
C LEU A 163 -19.15 -13.19 -18.12
N VAL A 164 -18.02 -13.55 -17.51
CA VAL A 164 -17.16 -14.64 -17.98
C VAL A 164 -17.88 -15.98 -17.86
N ALA A 165 -18.57 -16.22 -16.74
CA ALA A 165 -19.41 -17.40 -16.54
C ALA A 165 -20.44 -17.57 -17.65
N PHE A 166 -21.17 -16.49 -17.96
CA PHE A 166 -22.18 -16.46 -19.00
C PHE A 166 -21.59 -16.77 -20.39
N GLN A 167 -20.43 -16.19 -20.72
CA GLN A 167 -19.76 -16.50 -21.98
C GLN A 167 -19.27 -17.94 -22.07
N LEU A 168 -18.72 -18.49 -20.98
CA LEU A 168 -18.30 -19.90 -20.92
C LEU A 168 -19.50 -20.83 -21.09
N ARG A 169 -20.61 -20.58 -20.39
CA ARG A 169 -21.89 -21.29 -20.55
C ARG A 169 -22.35 -21.30 -22.00
N LYS A 170 -22.35 -20.12 -22.66
CA LYS A 170 -22.77 -19.98 -24.06
C LYS A 170 -21.86 -20.76 -25.02
N GLN A 171 -20.54 -20.72 -24.81
CA GLN A 171 -19.59 -21.45 -25.65
C GLN A 171 -19.71 -22.96 -25.47
N PHE A 172 -19.87 -23.42 -24.24
CA PHE A 172 -20.03 -24.83 -23.91
C PHE A 172 -21.34 -25.37 -24.50
N PHE A 173 -22.46 -24.69 -24.26
CA PHE A 173 -23.78 -25.07 -24.79
C PHE A 173 -23.78 -25.19 -26.32
N ARG A 174 -23.20 -24.20 -27.02
CA ARG A 174 -23.07 -24.25 -28.49
C ARG A 174 -22.22 -25.43 -28.97
N ARG A 175 -21.25 -25.87 -28.19
CA ARG A 175 -20.41 -27.02 -28.53
C ARG A 175 -21.10 -28.34 -28.25
N THR A 176 -21.86 -28.42 -27.16
CA THR A 176 -22.71 -29.58 -26.83
C THR A 176 -23.78 -29.82 -27.90
N LEU A 177 -24.43 -28.76 -28.39
CA LEU A 177 -25.44 -28.87 -29.47
C LEU A 177 -24.88 -29.34 -30.82
N ARG A 178 -23.57 -29.30 -31.02
CA ARG A 178 -22.90 -29.74 -32.27
C ARG A 178 -22.25 -31.12 -32.13
N MET A 179 -22.38 -31.77 -30.98
CA MET A 179 -21.82 -33.09 -30.73
C MET A 179 -22.74 -34.17 -31.33
N ASP A 180 -22.15 -35.20 -31.93
CA ASP A 180 -22.89 -36.30 -32.55
C ASP A 180 -23.64 -37.14 -31.48
N LEU A 181 -24.81 -37.68 -31.82
CA LEU A 181 -25.64 -38.46 -30.89
C LEU A 181 -24.90 -39.71 -30.38
N ALA A 182 -24.02 -40.30 -31.19
CA ALA A 182 -23.16 -41.43 -30.80
C ALA A 182 -22.17 -41.11 -29.67
N SER A 183 -21.96 -39.83 -29.37
CA SER A 183 -21.06 -39.38 -28.30
C SER A 183 -21.75 -39.22 -26.93
N PHE A 184 -23.08 -39.38 -26.88
CA PHE A 184 -23.91 -39.38 -25.66
C PHE A 184 -24.31 -40.82 -25.28
N GLY A 185 -23.44 -41.54 -24.59
CA GLY A 185 -23.80 -42.77 -23.85
C GLY A 185 -24.23 -42.47 -22.41
N ASP A 186 -24.84 -43.43 -21.71
CA ASP A 186 -25.46 -43.25 -20.38
C ASP A 186 -24.53 -42.60 -19.34
N ASP A 187 -23.26 -43.00 -19.25
CA ASP A 187 -22.29 -42.43 -18.28
C ASP A 187 -21.76 -41.03 -18.68
N ARG A 188 -21.90 -40.64 -19.95
CA ARG A 188 -21.30 -39.40 -20.47
C ARG A 188 -22.18 -38.18 -20.21
N THR A 189 -23.50 -38.35 -20.14
CA THR A 189 -24.44 -37.25 -19.86
C THR A 189 -24.26 -36.71 -18.44
N ALA A 190 -24.16 -37.60 -17.45
CA ALA A 190 -23.87 -37.22 -16.06
C ALA A 190 -22.52 -36.50 -15.94
N THR A 191 -21.50 -37.00 -16.62
CA THR A 191 -20.17 -36.38 -16.66
C THR A 191 -20.19 -34.99 -17.31
N LEU A 192 -20.96 -34.82 -18.40
CA LEU A 192 -21.15 -33.53 -19.08
C LEU A 192 -21.85 -32.52 -18.18
N ILE A 193 -22.90 -32.93 -17.45
CA ILE A 193 -23.61 -32.07 -16.49
C ILE A 193 -22.66 -31.66 -15.36
N ALA A 194 -21.89 -32.59 -14.79
CA ALA A 194 -20.94 -32.29 -13.72
C ALA A 194 -19.86 -31.29 -14.17
N ARG A 195 -19.32 -31.44 -15.40
CA ARG A 195 -18.40 -30.44 -15.98
C ARG A 195 -19.07 -29.11 -16.28
N PHE A 196 -20.35 -29.14 -16.62
CA PHE A 196 -21.10 -27.92 -16.89
C PHE A 196 -21.41 -27.15 -15.60
N THR A 197 -21.66 -27.81 -14.48
CA THR A 197 -21.96 -27.11 -13.21
C THR A 197 -20.69 -26.89 -12.40
N ASN A 198 -20.09 -27.97 -11.89
CA ASN A 198 -19.03 -27.93 -10.90
C ASN A 198 -17.73 -27.31 -11.46
N ASP A 199 -17.25 -27.76 -12.62
CA ASP A 199 -15.99 -27.23 -13.18
C ASP A 199 -16.14 -25.76 -13.60
N MET A 200 -17.30 -25.37 -14.13
CA MET A 200 -17.54 -23.98 -14.48
C MET A 200 -17.62 -23.10 -13.23
N ASP A 201 -18.33 -23.53 -12.19
CA ASP A 201 -18.45 -22.75 -10.97
C ASP A 201 -17.06 -22.59 -10.32
N ALA A 202 -16.24 -23.65 -10.30
CA ALA A 202 -14.85 -23.57 -9.87
C ALA A 202 -14.01 -22.58 -10.71
N VAL A 203 -14.16 -22.59 -12.05
CA VAL A 203 -13.48 -21.62 -12.93
C VAL A 203 -13.94 -20.19 -12.64
N THR A 204 -15.23 -19.96 -12.43
CA THR A 204 -15.78 -18.63 -12.14
C THR A 204 -15.34 -18.12 -10.78
N GLY A 205 -15.34 -18.95 -9.75
CA GLY A 205 -14.75 -18.61 -8.45
C GLY A 205 -13.27 -18.26 -8.57
N GLY A 206 -12.51 -19.03 -9.36
CA GLY A 206 -11.10 -18.70 -9.64
C GLY A 206 -10.92 -17.35 -10.33
N VAL A 207 -11.74 -17.04 -11.33
CA VAL A 207 -11.73 -15.74 -12.03
C VAL A 207 -12.07 -14.60 -11.08
N GLN A 208 -13.08 -14.76 -10.22
CA GLN A 208 -13.47 -13.79 -9.20
C GLN A 208 -12.31 -13.50 -8.24
N VAL A 209 -11.61 -14.53 -7.74
CA VAL A 209 -10.47 -14.38 -6.84
C VAL A 209 -9.32 -13.63 -7.52
N VAL A 210 -8.98 -14.01 -8.76
CA VAL A 210 -7.89 -13.37 -9.51
C VAL A 210 -8.18 -11.90 -9.80
N ILE A 211 -9.40 -11.58 -10.22
CA ILE A 211 -9.78 -10.20 -10.60
C ILE A 211 -9.99 -9.32 -9.36
N GLY A 212 -10.69 -9.82 -8.34
CA GLY A 212 -11.04 -9.01 -7.17
C GLY A 212 -9.92 -8.91 -6.14
N LYS A 213 -9.39 -10.07 -5.71
CA LYS A 213 -8.43 -10.15 -4.60
C LYS A 213 -7.00 -10.03 -5.09
N LEU A 214 -6.61 -10.84 -6.08
CA LEU A 214 -5.22 -10.92 -6.53
C LEU A 214 -4.74 -9.63 -7.22
N LEU A 215 -5.64 -8.79 -7.75
CA LEU A 215 -5.26 -7.44 -8.22
C LEU A 215 -5.14 -6.42 -7.08
N ARG A 216 -6.00 -6.52 -6.07
CA ARG A 216 -6.13 -5.49 -5.01
C ARG A 216 -5.10 -5.67 -3.89
N GLU A 217 -4.84 -6.90 -3.49
CA GLU A 217 -3.94 -7.23 -2.38
C GLU A 217 -2.47 -6.86 -2.63
N PRO A 218 -1.84 -7.23 -3.76
CA PRO A 218 -0.46 -6.83 -4.02
C PRO A 218 -0.34 -5.32 -4.20
N LEU A 219 -1.39 -4.64 -4.65
CA LEU A 219 -1.39 -3.20 -4.79
C LEU A 219 -1.43 -2.50 -3.42
N LYS A 220 -2.27 -2.98 -2.50
CA LYS A 220 -2.25 -2.53 -1.08
C LYS A 220 -0.88 -2.77 -0.47
N LEU A 221 -0.30 -3.94 -0.73
CA LEU A 221 1.03 -4.30 -0.25
C LEU A 221 2.09 -3.35 -0.83
N ALA A 222 2.11 -3.11 -2.13
CA ALA A 222 3.08 -2.21 -2.78
C ALA A 222 3.00 -0.78 -2.24
N VAL A 223 1.79 -0.23 -2.08
CA VAL A 223 1.60 1.10 -1.47
C VAL A 223 2.07 1.11 -0.03
N PHE A 224 1.72 0.09 0.76
CA PHE A 224 2.15 0.00 2.16
C PHE A 224 3.67 -0.09 2.29
N PHE A 225 4.34 -0.98 1.55
CA PHE A 225 5.79 -1.10 1.55
C PHE A 225 6.47 0.18 1.03
N GLY A 226 5.89 0.84 0.03
CA GLY A 226 6.37 2.13 -0.46
C GLY A 226 6.31 3.22 0.61
N CYS A 227 5.16 3.37 1.28
CA CYS A 227 4.99 4.32 2.38
C CYS A 227 5.89 4.00 3.58
N ALA A 228 5.92 2.74 4.02
CA ALA A 228 6.75 2.30 5.14
C ALA A 228 8.25 2.46 4.84
N GLY A 229 8.68 2.19 3.60
CA GLY A 229 10.07 2.40 3.17
C GLY A 229 10.47 3.86 3.14
N TRP A 230 9.54 4.76 2.78
CA TRP A 230 9.76 6.21 2.84
C TRP A 230 9.95 6.67 4.29
N ILE A 231 9.09 6.22 5.22
CA ILE A 231 9.14 6.64 6.62
C ILE A 231 10.38 6.08 7.31
N CYS A 232 10.60 4.76 7.28
CA CYS A 232 11.67 4.09 8.02
C CYS A 232 12.15 2.81 7.31
N TRP A 233 13.07 2.97 6.36
CA TRP A 233 13.63 1.84 5.59
C TRP A 233 14.32 0.76 6.46
N ARG A 234 14.96 1.17 7.58
CA ARG A 234 15.65 0.25 8.51
C ARG A 234 14.69 -0.70 9.23
N LEU A 235 13.56 -0.18 9.71
CA LEU A 235 12.53 -1.00 10.39
C LEU A 235 11.84 -1.95 9.42
N LEU A 236 11.60 -1.49 8.18
CA LEU A 236 11.04 -2.33 7.13
C LEU A 236 11.95 -3.52 6.80
N LEU A 237 13.27 -3.30 6.65
CA LEU A 237 14.21 -4.38 6.40
C LEU A 237 14.25 -5.40 7.55
N LEU A 238 14.26 -4.91 8.80
CA LEU A 238 14.19 -5.78 9.96
C LEU A 238 12.91 -6.64 9.94
N SER A 239 11.76 -6.02 9.69
CA SER A 239 10.49 -6.74 9.55
C SER A 239 10.54 -7.77 8.41
N LEU A 240 11.15 -7.43 7.27
CA LEU A 240 11.24 -8.31 6.10
C LEU A 240 12.16 -9.52 6.35
N ILE A 241 13.17 -9.39 7.20
CA ILE A 241 14.04 -10.49 7.62
C ILE A 241 13.35 -11.40 8.64
N VAL A 242 12.56 -10.81 9.55
CA VAL A 242 11.90 -11.55 10.65
C VAL A 242 10.62 -12.26 10.21
N THR A 243 9.91 -11.75 9.18
CA THR A 243 8.63 -12.30 8.73
C THR A 243 8.73 -13.72 8.13
N PRO A 244 9.70 -14.06 7.25
CA PRO A 244 9.79 -15.39 6.63
C PRO A 244 10.00 -16.53 7.62
N PRO A 245 10.87 -16.43 8.64
CA PRO A 245 11.00 -17.44 9.70
C PRO A 245 9.69 -17.69 10.44
N ILE A 246 8.97 -16.63 10.82
CA ILE A 246 7.67 -16.73 11.50
C ILE A 246 6.65 -17.42 10.58
N MET A 247 6.58 -17.00 9.33
CA MET A 247 5.68 -17.58 8.33
C MET A 247 5.98 -19.07 8.11
N TYR A 248 7.26 -19.45 8.07
CA TYR A 248 7.68 -20.85 8.00
C TYR A 248 7.22 -21.65 9.22
N LEU A 249 7.43 -21.13 10.45
CA LEU A 249 7.00 -21.79 11.67
C LEU A 249 5.48 -22.03 11.70
N VAL A 250 4.70 -20.99 11.36
CA VAL A 250 3.23 -21.06 11.32
C VAL A 250 2.76 -22.06 10.27
N SER A 251 3.36 -22.07 9.08
CA SER A 251 3.02 -23.02 8.02
C SER A 251 3.28 -24.47 8.45
N ARG A 252 4.36 -24.72 9.21
CA ARG A 252 4.70 -26.03 9.74
C ARG A 252 3.71 -26.50 10.81
N LEU A 253 3.31 -25.60 11.71
CA LEU A 253 2.27 -25.89 12.72
C LEU A 253 0.90 -26.13 12.07
N ALA A 254 0.54 -25.37 11.04
CA ALA A 254 -0.73 -25.54 10.33
C ALA A 254 -0.77 -26.82 9.47
N SER A 255 0.38 -27.37 9.11
CA SER A 255 0.51 -28.66 8.41
C SER A 255 0.59 -29.88 9.35
N SER A 256 0.65 -29.65 10.67
CA SER A 256 0.58 -30.66 11.73
C SER A 256 -0.86 -30.90 12.16
#